data_AF-A0AA39K9Z0-F1
#
_entry.id   AF-A0AA39K9Z0-F1
#
_cell.length_a   1.000
_cell.length_b   1.000
_cell.length_c   1.000
_cell.angle_alpha   90.00
_cell.angle_beta   90.00
_cell.angle_gamma   90.00
#
_symmetry.space_group_name_H-M   'P 1'
#
loop_
_entity.id
_entity.type
_entity.pdbx_description
1 polymer ?
#
loop_
_entity_poly.entity_id
_entity_poly.type
_entity_poly.pdbx_seq_one_letter_code
_entity_poly.pdbx_strand_id
1 'polypeptide(L)'
;MPWIFIFMMLIELSCSLRITVPSGVLIGANTSIHLLYSDNDPSNFVLRTFLNDEGRLDASKFSMSVTNFMKDTVFYASFAYIGNYSIMAFLNSE
;
A
#
# COMPACT_ATOMS: atom_id res chain seq x y z
N MET A 1 16.87 -38.63 29.92
CA MET A 1 17.70 -37.83 28.99
C MET A 1 16.78 -36.81 28.34
N PRO A 2 17.15 -35.52 28.30
CA PRO A 2 16.21 -34.45 27.99
C PRO A 2 15.82 -34.48 26.50
N TRP A 3 14.53 -34.40 26.23
CA TRP A 3 14.03 -34.18 24.87
C TRP A 3 14.12 -32.69 24.57
N ILE A 4 14.94 -32.33 23.57
CA ILE A 4 15.00 -30.98 23.03
C ILE A 4 13.80 -30.84 22.09
N PHE A 5 12.79 -30.08 22.51
CA PHE A 5 11.75 -29.60 21.61
C PHE A 5 12.26 -28.33 20.93
N ILE A 6 12.67 -28.43 19.66
CA ILE A 6 12.94 -27.25 18.83
C ILE A 6 11.58 -26.69 18.39
N PHE A 7 11.12 -25.65 19.07
CA PHE A 7 9.94 -24.89 18.65
C PHE A 7 10.36 -23.93 17.54
N MET A 8 10.24 -24.37 16.28
CA MET A 8 10.53 -23.52 15.13
C MET A 8 9.35 -22.55 14.95
N MET A 9 9.44 -21.38 15.59
CA MET A 9 8.46 -20.32 15.45
C MET A 9 8.66 -19.65 14.09
N LEU A 10 7.96 -20.14 13.06
CA LEU A 10 7.81 -19.45 11.78
C LEU A 10 6.96 -18.21 12.05
N ILE A 11 7.62 -17.10 12.35
CA ILE A 11 6.96 -15.78 12.39
C ILE A 11 6.74 -15.37 10.94
N GLU A 12 5.66 -15.85 10.33
CA GLU A 12 5.13 -15.21 9.14
C GLU A 12 4.56 -13.84 9.55
N LEU A 13 5.43 -12.82 9.58
CA LEU A 13 5.02 -11.43 9.57
C LEU A 13 4.32 -11.16 8.22
N SER A 14 3.05 -11.54 8.15
CA SER A 14 2.15 -11.13 7.08
C SER A 14 1.85 -9.65 7.27
N CYS A 15 2.78 -8.84 6.76
CA CYS A 15 2.70 -7.39 6.71
C CYS A 15 1.67 -7.02 5.64
N SER A 16 0.37 -7.00 5.99
CA SER A 16 -0.71 -6.66 5.06
C SER A 16 -1.11 -5.20 5.25
N LEU A 17 -0.43 -4.28 4.57
CA LEU A 17 -0.83 -2.88 4.56
C LEU A 17 -2.28 -2.78 4.03
N ARG A 18 -3.17 -2.15 4.80
CA ARG A 18 -4.58 -2.02 4.43
C ARG A 18 -4.84 -0.62 3.85
N ILE A 19 -5.35 -0.58 2.63
CA ILE A 19 -5.62 0.66 1.90
C ILE A 19 -7.12 0.80 1.67
N THR A 20 -7.70 1.95 2.03
CA THR A 20 -9.10 2.30 1.76
C THR A 20 -9.16 3.51 0.83
N VAL A 21 -9.89 3.36 -0.27
CA VAL A 21 -10.02 4.35 -1.35
C VAL A 21 -11.50 4.45 -1.73
N PRO A 22 -12.02 5.64 -2.04
CA PRO A 22 -13.39 5.79 -2.55
C PRO A 22 -13.59 5.00 -3.86
N SER A 23 -14.73 4.33 -4.00
CA SER A 23 -15.05 3.48 -5.16
C SER A 23 -15.46 4.25 -6.43
N GLY A 24 -15.61 5.57 -6.33
CA GLY A 24 -15.99 6.44 -7.44
C GLY A 24 -15.36 7.81 -7.28
N VAL A 25 -14.49 8.16 -8.22
CA VAL A 25 -13.69 9.38 -8.17
C VAL A 25 -13.85 10.12 -9.49
N LEU A 26 -14.14 11.42 -9.43
CA LEU A 26 -14.16 12.27 -10.62
C LEU A 26 -12.73 12.51 -11.12
N ILE A 27 -12.56 12.53 -12.44
CA ILE A 27 -11.26 12.82 -13.07
C ILE A 27 -10.74 14.17 -12.55
N GLY A 28 -9.46 14.21 -12.17
CA GLY A 28 -8.78 15.41 -11.68
C GLY A 28 -9.19 15.83 -10.27
N ALA A 29 -10.18 15.19 -9.64
CA ALA A 29 -10.53 15.48 -8.26
C ALA A 29 -9.43 14.99 -7.32
N ASN A 30 -9.12 15.84 -6.33
CA ASN A 30 -8.20 15.46 -5.27
C ASN A 30 -8.89 14.48 -4.32
N THR A 31 -8.38 13.26 -4.21
CA THR A 31 -9.02 12.15 -3.51
C THR A 31 -8.18 11.72 -2.33
N SER A 32 -8.82 11.55 -1.17
CA SER A 32 -8.15 11.01 0.01
C SER A 32 -8.05 9.49 -0.07
N ILE A 33 -6.84 8.99 0.16
CA ILE A 33 -6.50 7.59 0.29
C ILE A 33 -6.07 7.37 1.73
N HIS A 34 -6.74 6.46 2.42
CA HIS A 34 -6.51 6.18 3.83
C HIS A 34 -5.76 4.87 3.97
N LEU A 35 -4.62 4.89 4.66
CA LEU A 35 -3.94 3.67 5.09
C LEU A 35 -4.36 3.36 6.53
N LEU A 36 -4.79 2.13 6.79
CA LEU A 36 -5.03 1.68 8.16
C LEU A 36 -3.72 1.13 8.71
N TYR A 37 -3.27 1.76 9.79
CA TYR A 37 -2.04 1.40 10.50
C TYR A 37 -2.24 0.14 11.35
N SER A 38 -1.24 -0.74 11.32
CA SER A 38 -1.01 -1.88 12.21
C SER A 38 0.42 -1.83 12.75
N ASP A 39 0.65 -2.30 13.97
CA ASP A 39 1.98 -2.31 14.60
C ASP A 39 3.02 -3.14 13.82
N ASN A 40 2.54 -4.07 12.98
CA ASN A 40 3.37 -4.93 12.14
C ASN A 40 3.65 -4.34 10.75
N ASP A 41 3.10 -3.16 10.41
CA ASP A 41 3.27 -2.54 9.09
C ASP A 41 4.68 -1.94 8.91
N PRO A 42 5.16 -1.79 7.66
CA PRO A 42 6.47 -1.21 7.44
C PRO A 42 6.40 0.30 7.66
N SER A 43 7.41 0.85 8.33
CA SER A 43 7.50 2.30 8.58
C SER A 43 7.84 3.10 7.32
N ASN A 44 8.52 2.47 6.35
CA ASN A 44 8.98 3.11 5.12
C ASN A 44 8.62 2.29 3.88
N PHE A 45 7.93 2.89 2.92
CA PHE A 45 7.52 2.26 1.66
C PHE A 45 7.16 3.32 0.62
N VAL A 46 6.94 2.91 -0.63
CA VAL A 46 6.48 3.77 -1.71
C VAL A 46 5.09 3.33 -2.14
N LEU A 47 4.15 4.28 -2.17
CA LEU A 47 2.85 4.11 -2.78
C LEU A 47 2.91 4.51 -4.24
N ARG A 48 2.36 3.67 -5.12
CA ARG A 48 2.14 4.00 -6.53
C ARG A 48 0.74 3.62 -6.95
N THR A 49 0.17 4.42 -7.86
CA THR A 49 -1.05 4.03 -8.55
C THR A 49 -0.74 3.57 -9.98
N PHE A 50 -1.55 2.66 -10.48
CA PHE A 50 -1.45 2.10 -11.82
C PHE A 50 -2.82 2.20 -12.47
N LEU A 51 -2.87 2.68 -13.70
CA LEU A 51 -4.07 2.56 -14.52
C LEU A 51 -4.11 1.14 -15.07
N ASN A 52 -5.22 0.45 -14.86
CA ASN A 52 -5.46 -0.87 -15.43
C ASN A 52 -6.15 -0.70 -16.78
N ASP A 53 -5.36 -0.83 -17.85
CA ASP A 53 -5.83 -0.80 -19.23
C ASP A 53 -5.76 -2.22 -19.80
N GLU A 54 -6.91 -2.86 -19.99
CA GLU A 54 -7.03 -4.23 -20.54
C GLU A 54 -6.16 -5.30 -19.84
N GLY A 55 -5.92 -5.15 -18.52
CA GLY A 55 -5.10 -6.07 -17.73
C GLY A 55 -3.61 -5.71 -17.67
N ARG A 56 -3.20 -4.64 -18.36
CA ARG A 56 -1.87 -4.05 -18.24
C ARG A 56 -1.88 -2.94 -17.21
N LEU A 57 -0.96 -3.02 -16.26
CA LEU A 57 -0.74 -1.98 -15.25
C LEU A 57 0.23 -0.94 -15.79
N ASP A 58 -0.30 0.16 -16.31
CA ASP A 58 0.52 1.31 -16.70
C ASP A 58 0.77 2.21 -15.50
N ALA A 59 2.04 2.49 -15.23
CA ALA A 59 2.43 3.35 -14.12
C ALA A 59 1.75 4.72 -14.27
N SER A 60 0.94 5.09 -13.27
CA SER A 60 0.38 6.43 -13.22
C SER A 60 1.48 7.45 -12.87
N LYS A 61 1.16 8.74 -13.02
CA LYS A 61 2.03 9.83 -12.54
C LYS A 61 2.12 9.93 -11.01
N PHE A 62 1.29 9.20 -10.25
CA PHE A 62 1.31 9.25 -8.80
C PHE A 62 2.30 8.23 -8.23
N SER A 63 3.34 8.74 -7.57
CA SER A 63 4.26 7.99 -6.73
C SER A 63 4.58 8.84 -5.50
N MET A 64 4.47 8.26 -4.31
CA MET A 64 4.76 8.95 -3.05
C MET A 64 5.56 8.06 -2.13
N SER A 65 6.68 8.57 -1.63
CA SER A 65 7.43 7.94 -0.56
C SER A 65 6.74 8.22 0.77
N VAL A 66 6.43 7.16 1.51
CA VAL A 66 5.93 7.21 2.88
C VAL A 66 7.09 6.89 3.79
N THR A 67 7.37 7.82 4.70
CA THR A 67 8.38 7.65 5.75
C THR A 67 7.72 7.84 7.11
N ASN A 68 8.16 7.06 8.10
CA ASN A 68 7.57 7.09 9.44
C ASN A 68 6.04 6.89 9.42
N PHE A 69 5.58 5.86 8.69
CA PHE A 69 4.16 5.51 8.66
C PHE A 69 3.63 5.27 10.07
N MET A 70 2.67 6.09 10.46
CA MET A 70 2.04 6.08 11.78
C MET A 70 0.52 6.12 11.60
N LYS A 71 -0.20 5.92 12.71
CA LYS A 71 -1.65 6.02 12.77
C LYS A 71 -2.14 7.33 12.15
N ASP A 72 -3.25 7.26 11.42
CA ASP A 72 -3.95 8.39 10.80
C ASP A 72 -3.25 9.07 9.62
N THR A 73 -2.34 8.36 8.93
CA THR A 73 -1.73 8.91 7.70
C THR A 73 -2.74 8.90 6.54
N VAL A 74 -3.01 10.09 6.00
CA VAL A 74 -3.89 10.29 4.83
C VAL A 74 -3.07 10.82 3.67
N PHE A 75 -3.30 10.25 2.49
CA PHE A 75 -2.66 10.65 1.24
C PHE A 75 -3.67 11.26 0.30
N TYR A 76 -3.21 12.15 -0.57
CA TYR A 76 -4.05 12.79 -1.55
C TYR A 76 -3.51 12.50 -2.95
N ALA A 77 -4.36 11.98 -3.81
CA ALA A 77 -4.04 11.67 -5.20
C ALA A 77 -5.12 12.19 -6.14
N SER A 78 -4.72 12.57 -7.34
CA SER A 78 -5.64 12.92 -8.44
C SER A 78 -5.43 11.97 -9.61
N PHE A 79 -6.52 11.48 -10.19
CA PHE A 79 -6.50 10.54 -11.30
C PHE A 79 -6.82 11.26 -12.62
N ALA A 80 -5.91 11.17 -13.58
CA ALA A 80 -5.97 11.98 -14.81
C ALA A 80 -6.81 11.36 -15.94
N TYR A 81 -7.12 10.06 -15.85
CA TYR A 81 -7.82 9.32 -16.90
C TYR A 81 -9.00 8.55 -16.31
N ILE A 82 -9.99 8.23 -17.15
CA ILE A 82 -11.08 7.33 -16.77
C ILE A 82 -10.55 5.91 -16.80
N GLY A 83 -10.84 5.13 -15.77
CA GLY A 83 -10.56 3.71 -15.74
C GLY A 83 -10.45 3.15 -14.33
N ASN A 84 -10.07 1.89 -14.26
CA ASN A 84 -9.82 1.22 -13.00
C ASN A 84 -8.37 1.47 -12.58
N TYR A 85 -8.19 1.96 -11.36
CA TYR A 85 -6.85 2.16 -10.79
C TYR A 85 -6.56 1.12 -9.72
N SER A 86 -5.33 0.61 -9.75
CA SER A 86 -4.77 -0.19 -8.67
C SER A 86 -3.80 0.66 -7.87
N ILE A 87 -3.84 0.54 -6.54
CA ILE A 87 -2.90 1.21 -5.65
C ILE A 87 -2.08 0.12 -4.96
N MET A 88 -0.77 0.25 -5.03
CA MET A 88 0.17 -0.74 -4.49
C MET A 88 1.23 -0.05 -3.65
N ALA A 89 1.63 -0.73 -2.58
CA ALA A 89 2.75 -0.33 -1.74
C ALA A 89 3.95 -1.24 -2.02
N PHE A 90 5.11 -0.63 -2.19
CA PHE A 90 6.37 -1.31 -2.41
C PHE A 90 7.29 -0.98 -1.25
N LEU A 91 7.85 -2.00 -0.59
CA LEU A 91 8.92 -1.78 0.36
C LEU A 91 10.08 -1.12 -0.38
N ASN A 92 10.70 -0.12 0.26
CA ASN A 92 11.98 0.37 -0.23
C ASN A 92 12.97 -0.80 -0.09
N SER A 93 13.36 -1.43 -1.20
CA SER A 93 14.50 -2.33 -1.15
C SER A 93 15.73 -1.46 -0.96
N GLU A 94 16.44 -1.66 0.14
CA GLU A 94 17.86 -1.28 0.20
C GLU A 94 18.66 -2.05 -0.86
#